data_AF-A0A8T3Z446-F1
#
_entry.id   AF-A0A8T3Z446-F1
#
_cell.length_a   1.000
_cell.length_b   1.000
_cell.length_c   1.000
_cell.angle_alpha   90.00
_cell.angle_beta   90.00
_cell.angle_gamma   90.00
#
_symmetry.space_group_name_H-M   'P 1'
#
loop_
_entity.id
_entity.type
_entity.pdbx_description
1 polymer ?
#
loop_
_entity_poly.entity_id
_entity_poly.type
_entity_poly.pdbx_seq_one_letter_code
_entity_poly.pdbx_strand_id
1 'polypeptide(L)'
;MCGIVGCILKTDKAAPVLLDCVQRLEYRGYDSVGIATYSSSGISIRKDKGKIDEVSEELHLEELPGEVGIGHVRWATHGLPTRVNAHPHTDCEGKIAVVHNGIIENYKELKDELIGEGHHFVSQTDTEVIAHLIEKYHKDGLDLEAAMNQAINKLHGSYAFAVISVDEPNKIMGVRKESPLILGLGNGEYFLASDAPAILQHTRRIIYLADHETFIMDADGITVKDREGKVIDKKIETIKWTPEMAQKGGYPHFMLKEIHEQPEAVKNTLFEVSDIGKIVSEFPQFKRITFVACGTSYHASLVGKYLFEGLLGLPTDVILASEFEFSEKAIDPDS
;
A
#
# COMPACT_ATOMS: atom_id res chain seq x y z
N MET A 1 -3.86 -2.07 -8.98
CA MET A 1 -2.89 -1.64 -7.94
C MET A 1 -2.79 -2.79 -6.93
N CYS A 2 -1.66 -3.18 -6.39
CA CYS A 2 -1.65 -4.29 -5.43
C CYS A 2 -2.24 -3.88 -4.05
N GLY A 3 -2.48 -4.86 -3.17
CA GLY A 3 -2.96 -4.65 -1.80
C GLY A 3 -2.05 -5.34 -0.77
N ILE A 4 -1.62 -4.60 0.25
CA ILE A 4 -0.88 -5.13 1.42
C ILE A 4 -1.83 -5.14 2.61
N VAL A 5 -1.78 -6.21 3.42
CA VAL A 5 -2.35 -6.25 4.76
C VAL A 5 -1.38 -6.89 5.74
N GLY A 6 -1.54 -6.58 7.03
CA GLY A 6 -0.81 -7.24 8.10
C GLY A 6 -1.53 -7.07 9.44
N CYS A 7 -1.31 -7.98 10.37
CA CYS A 7 -1.83 -7.84 11.72
C CYS A 7 -0.98 -8.53 12.78
N ILE A 8 -1.04 -7.99 13.99
CA ILE A 8 -0.53 -8.58 15.23
C ILE A 8 -1.73 -8.64 16.19
N LEU A 9 -2.13 -9.87 16.52
CA LEU A 9 -3.29 -10.16 17.38
C LEU A 9 -2.82 -10.71 18.73
N LYS A 10 -3.69 -10.66 19.74
CA LYS A 10 -3.35 -11.15 21.09
C LYS A 10 -3.63 -12.63 21.30
N THR A 11 -4.79 -13.08 20.83
CA THR A 11 -5.31 -14.43 21.11
C THR A 11 -5.86 -15.12 19.88
N ASP A 12 -6.18 -14.36 18.84
CA ASP A 12 -6.79 -14.87 17.63
C ASP A 12 -5.72 -15.18 16.58
N LYS A 13 -6.06 -16.11 15.68
CA LYS A 13 -5.20 -16.42 14.54
C LYS A 13 -5.19 -15.25 13.56
N ALA A 14 -4.01 -14.89 13.06
CA ALA A 14 -3.85 -13.83 12.07
C ALA A 14 -4.52 -14.20 10.74
N ALA A 15 -4.46 -15.48 10.33
CA ALA A 15 -4.83 -15.87 8.98
C ALA A 15 -6.29 -15.59 8.57
N PRO A 16 -7.32 -15.90 9.38
CA PRO A 16 -8.70 -15.54 9.06
C PRO A 16 -8.91 -14.03 8.95
N VAL A 17 -8.25 -13.26 9.81
CA VAL A 17 -8.31 -11.78 9.81
C VAL A 17 -7.64 -11.22 8.56
N LEU A 18 -6.45 -11.72 8.22
CA LEU A 18 -5.72 -11.33 7.02
C LEU A 18 -6.52 -11.67 5.75
N LEU A 19 -7.14 -12.84 5.69
CA LEU A 19 -7.97 -13.25 4.55
C LEU A 19 -9.12 -12.26 4.31
N ASP A 20 -9.89 -11.94 5.35
CA ASP A 20 -10.98 -10.96 5.23
C ASP A 20 -10.44 -9.57 4.81
N CYS A 21 -9.32 -9.12 5.42
CA CYS A 21 -8.69 -7.86 5.04
C CYS A 21 -8.25 -7.86 3.56
N VAL A 22 -7.73 -8.98 3.05
CA VAL A 22 -7.35 -9.13 1.63
C VAL A 22 -8.57 -9.11 0.72
N GLN A 23 -9.67 -9.80 1.07
CA GLN A 23 -10.92 -9.79 0.30
C GLN A 23 -11.47 -8.37 0.14
N ARG A 24 -11.34 -7.54 1.18
CA ARG A 24 -11.72 -6.12 1.11
C ARG A 24 -10.85 -5.29 0.17
N LEU A 25 -9.69 -5.79 -0.24
CA LEU A 25 -8.79 -5.16 -1.22
C LEU A 25 -8.89 -5.77 -2.63
N GLU A 26 -9.82 -6.68 -2.90
CA GLU A 26 -9.97 -7.34 -4.21
C GLU A 26 -10.15 -6.35 -5.38
N TYR A 27 -10.76 -5.18 -5.13
CA TYR A 27 -10.89 -4.13 -6.15
C TYR A 27 -9.54 -3.56 -6.62
N ARG A 28 -8.48 -3.78 -5.86
CA ARG A 28 -7.13 -3.33 -6.22
C ARG A 28 -6.43 -4.36 -7.12
N GLY A 29 -6.52 -5.64 -6.81
CA GLY A 29 -5.87 -6.74 -7.55
C GLY A 29 -6.63 -8.06 -7.44
N TYR A 30 -6.45 -8.94 -8.42
CA TYR A 30 -7.15 -10.23 -8.49
C TYR A 30 -6.34 -11.35 -9.19
N ASP A 31 -5.06 -11.12 -9.53
CA ASP A 31 -4.27 -12.09 -10.30
C ASP A 31 -3.74 -13.23 -9.43
N SER A 32 -3.41 -12.93 -8.17
CA SER A 32 -2.91 -13.90 -7.19
C SER A 32 -3.07 -13.36 -5.76
N VAL A 33 -3.14 -14.28 -4.80
CA VAL A 33 -3.24 -13.98 -3.37
C VAL A 33 -2.23 -14.82 -2.58
N GLY A 34 -1.78 -14.31 -1.44
CA GLY A 34 -1.04 -15.11 -0.48
C GLY A 34 -0.98 -14.50 0.92
N ILE A 35 -0.75 -15.38 1.89
CA ILE A 35 -0.63 -15.05 3.31
C ILE A 35 0.62 -15.76 3.86
N ALA A 36 1.37 -15.04 4.69
CA ALA A 36 2.40 -15.58 5.56
C ALA A 36 2.07 -15.27 7.01
N THR A 37 2.14 -16.29 7.87
CA THR A 37 2.00 -16.13 9.32
C THR A 37 3.22 -16.68 10.05
N TYR A 38 3.53 -16.07 11.19
CA TYR A 38 4.56 -16.55 12.10
C TYR A 38 3.93 -17.31 13.25
N SER A 39 4.50 -18.46 13.60
CA SER A 39 4.18 -19.21 14.82
C SER A 39 5.47 -19.80 15.43
N SER A 40 5.35 -20.51 16.55
CA SER A 40 6.49 -21.20 17.18
C SER A 40 7.24 -22.19 16.27
N SER A 41 6.61 -22.68 15.19
CA SER A 41 7.25 -23.56 14.20
C SER A 41 7.93 -22.80 13.05
N GLY A 42 7.96 -21.46 13.09
CA GLY A 42 8.49 -20.60 12.03
C GLY A 42 7.39 -19.96 11.17
N ILE A 43 7.79 -19.45 10.01
CA ILE A 43 6.89 -18.82 9.04
C ILE A 43 6.20 -19.90 8.19
N SER A 44 4.87 -19.82 8.09
CA SER A 44 4.05 -20.63 7.21
C SER A 44 3.46 -19.77 6.10
N ILE A 45 3.61 -20.19 4.84
CA ILE A 45 3.16 -19.42 3.68
C ILE A 45 2.23 -20.26 2.81
N ARG A 46 1.11 -19.68 2.40
CA ARG A 46 0.24 -20.23 1.38
C ARG A 46 -0.13 -19.13 0.39
N LYS A 47 0.07 -19.41 -0.90
CA LYS A 47 -0.10 -18.46 -1.99
C LYS A 47 -0.33 -19.20 -3.30
N ASP A 48 -1.16 -18.63 -4.17
CA ASP A 48 -1.35 -19.08 -5.55
C ASP A 48 -1.91 -17.97 -6.45
N LYS A 49 -1.91 -18.21 -7.76
CA LYS A 49 -2.64 -17.41 -8.75
C LYS A 49 -4.13 -17.75 -8.70
N GLY A 50 -4.98 -16.79 -9.06
CA GLY A 50 -6.42 -16.95 -9.11
C GLY A 50 -7.16 -16.03 -8.15
N LYS A 51 -8.48 -16.20 -8.11
CA LYS A 51 -9.34 -15.39 -7.25
C LYS A 51 -9.13 -15.77 -5.79
N ILE A 52 -9.36 -14.79 -4.91
CA ILE A 52 -9.09 -14.94 -3.48
C ILE A 52 -9.85 -16.12 -2.89
N ASP A 53 -11.15 -16.25 -3.18
CA ASP A 53 -12.00 -17.31 -2.63
C ASP A 53 -11.58 -18.70 -3.12
N GLU A 54 -11.27 -18.84 -4.42
CA GLU A 54 -10.83 -20.10 -5.03
C GLU A 54 -9.51 -20.59 -4.40
N VAL A 55 -8.52 -19.69 -4.27
CA VAL A 55 -7.23 -20.01 -3.65
C VAL A 55 -7.39 -20.26 -2.15
N SER A 56 -8.29 -19.53 -1.48
CA SER A 56 -8.59 -19.73 -0.06
C SER A 56 -9.14 -21.12 0.22
N GLU A 57 -10.09 -21.58 -0.58
CA GLU A 57 -10.67 -22.92 -0.46
C GLU A 57 -9.64 -24.01 -0.77
N GLU A 58 -8.86 -23.87 -1.85
CA GLU A 58 -7.89 -24.90 -2.28
C GLU A 58 -6.71 -25.03 -1.29
N LEU A 59 -6.20 -23.90 -0.80
CA LEU A 59 -5.04 -23.87 0.09
C LEU A 59 -5.42 -23.71 1.55
N HIS A 60 -6.70 -23.63 1.91
CA HIS A 60 -7.17 -23.40 3.27
C HIS A 60 -6.48 -22.19 3.94
N LEU A 61 -6.41 -21.03 3.28
CA LEU A 61 -5.59 -19.89 3.72
C LEU A 61 -5.86 -19.48 5.18
N GLU A 62 -7.11 -19.55 5.63
CA GLU A 62 -7.59 -19.27 6.98
C GLU A 62 -7.02 -20.19 8.09
N GLU A 63 -6.48 -21.36 7.73
CA GLU A 63 -6.00 -22.34 8.70
C GLU A 63 -4.53 -22.13 9.11
N LEU A 64 -3.83 -21.18 8.48
CA LEU A 64 -2.45 -20.85 8.80
C LEU A 64 -2.29 -20.49 10.30
N PRO A 65 -1.26 -21.03 10.99
CA PRO A 65 -1.13 -20.88 12.44
C PRO A 65 -0.52 -19.52 12.82
N GLY A 66 -0.72 -19.12 14.07
CA GLY A 66 -0.06 -17.96 14.67
C GLY A 66 -0.85 -16.66 14.63
N GLU A 67 -0.40 -15.69 15.42
CA GLU A 67 -1.09 -14.44 15.75
C GLU A 67 -0.51 -13.23 15.01
N VAL A 68 0.61 -13.42 14.31
CA VAL A 68 1.28 -12.39 13.50
C VAL A 68 1.35 -12.82 12.05
N GLY A 69 1.02 -11.93 11.13
CA GLY A 69 1.19 -12.22 9.71
C GLY A 69 1.00 -11.03 8.79
N ILE A 70 1.32 -11.30 7.53
CA ILE A 70 1.20 -10.38 6.40
C ILE A 70 0.48 -11.09 5.25
N GLY A 71 -0.30 -10.34 4.49
CA GLY A 71 -1.07 -10.82 3.35
C GLY A 71 -0.94 -9.88 2.17
N HIS A 72 -1.18 -10.41 0.98
CA HIS A 72 -1.09 -9.66 -0.26
C HIS A 72 -2.09 -10.10 -1.30
N VAL A 73 -2.62 -9.13 -2.05
CA VAL A 73 -3.29 -9.37 -3.32
C VAL A 73 -2.58 -8.62 -4.44
N ARG A 74 -2.33 -9.33 -5.53
CA ARG A 74 -1.45 -8.86 -6.60
C ARG A 74 -2.23 -8.45 -7.85
N TRP A 75 -1.75 -7.36 -8.44
CA TRP A 75 -1.95 -7.00 -9.84
C TRP A 75 -0.59 -7.09 -10.52
N ALA A 76 -0.39 -8.07 -11.40
CA ALA A 76 0.94 -8.39 -11.92
C ALA A 76 1.47 -7.27 -12.86
N THR A 77 2.62 -6.68 -12.50
CA THR A 77 3.37 -5.75 -13.35
C THR A 77 4.63 -6.41 -13.93
N HIS A 78 5.41 -7.10 -13.09
CA HIS A 78 6.59 -7.88 -13.47
C HIS A 78 6.37 -9.38 -13.27
N GLY A 79 6.58 -10.18 -14.31
CA GLY A 79 6.40 -11.64 -14.26
C GLY A 79 4.93 -12.09 -14.30
N LEU A 80 4.69 -13.22 -14.95
CA LEU A 80 3.35 -13.76 -15.14
C LEU A 80 2.66 -14.10 -13.80
N PRO A 81 1.32 -14.02 -13.71
CA PRO A 81 0.55 -14.54 -12.60
C PRO A 81 0.81 -16.05 -12.40
N THR A 82 1.65 -16.38 -11.43
CA THR A 82 2.02 -17.75 -11.06
C THR A 82 2.14 -17.84 -9.55
N ARG A 83 2.00 -19.05 -9.00
CA ARG A 83 2.26 -19.32 -7.58
C ARG A 83 3.62 -18.80 -7.11
N VAL A 84 4.65 -18.94 -7.94
CA VAL A 84 6.03 -18.53 -7.62
C VAL A 84 6.15 -17.00 -7.53
N ASN A 85 5.47 -16.27 -8.43
CA ASN A 85 5.47 -14.81 -8.46
C ASN A 85 4.41 -14.16 -7.53
N ALA A 86 3.53 -14.95 -6.92
CA ALA A 86 2.62 -14.45 -5.90
C ALA A 86 3.42 -14.02 -4.66
N HIS A 87 2.98 -12.98 -3.98
CA HIS A 87 3.54 -12.60 -2.68
C HIS A 87 2.85 -13.43 -1.59
N PRO A 88 3.44 -13.59 -0.38
CA PRO A 88 4.74 -13.07 0.06
C PRO A 88 5.96 -13.76 -0.58
N HIS A 89 7.06 -13.01 -0.74
CA HIS A 89 8.38 -13.54 -1.14
C HIS A 89 9.25 -13.83 0.08
N THR A 90 10.21 -14.74 -0.04
CA THR A 90 11.11 -15.12 1.05
C THR A 90 12.57 -14.97 0.68
N ASP A 91 13.43 -14.96 1.70
CA ASP A 91 14.86 -15.17 1.57
C ASP A 91 15.21 -16.62 1.21
N CYS A 92 16.51 -16.94 1.09
CA CYS A 92 16.96 -18.29 0.72
C CYS A 92 16.58 -19.37 1.75
N GLU A 93 16.44 -19.00 3.03
CA GLU A 93 16.19 -19.94 4.14
C GLU A 93 14.72 -19.96 4.59
N GLY A 94 13.85 -19.10 4.02
CA GLY A 94 12.46 -18.98 4.44
C GLY A 94 12.29 -18.36 5.84
N LYS A 95 13.30 -17.64 6.31
CA LYS A 95 13.33 -16.96 7.62
C LYS A 95 12.70 -15.58 7.58
N ILE A 96 12.69 -14.93 6.42
CA ILE A 96 12.15 -13.60 6.19
C ILE A 96 11.03 -13.73 5.17
N ALA A 97 9.89 -13.08 5.41
CA ALA A 97 8.81 -12.97 4.43
C ALA A 97 8.45 -11.51 4.17
N VAL A 98 8.27 -11.16 2.89
CA VAL A 98 8.04 -9.78 2.43
C VAL A 98 6.81 -9.69 1.53
N VAL A 99 5.96 -8.69 1.76
CA VAL A 99 4.91 -8.24 0.84
C VAL A 99 5.20 -6.83 0.36
N HIS A 100 4.96 -6.54 -0.92
CA HIS A 100 5.35 -5.29 -1.55
C HIS A 100 4.29 -4.77 -2.54
N ASN A 101 4.11 -3.45 -2.53
CA ASN A 101 3.36 -2.68 -3.50
C ASN A 101 4.29 -1.64 -4.10
N GLY A 102 4.33 -1.55 -5.43
CA GLY A 102 5.20 -0.63 -6.13
C GLY A 102 6.07 -1.34 -7.15
N ILE A 103 7.14 -0.67 -7.56
CA ILE A 103 8.13 -1.16 -8.51
C ILE A 103 9.52 -0.80 -8.00
N ILE A 104 10.37 -1.82 -7.84
CA ILE A 104 11.80 -1.62 -7.62
C ILE A 104 12.48 -1.49 -8.99
N GLU A 105 12.89 -0.28 -9.36
CA GLU A 105 13.37 0.03 -10.71
C GLU A 105 14.73 -0.58 -11.01
N ASN A 106 15.63 -0.60 -10.02
CA ASN A 106 16.98 -1.14 -10.14
C ASN A 106 17.08 -2.63 -9.76
N TYR A 107 15.95 -3.37 -9.76
CA TYR A 107 15.93 -4.77 -9.31
C TYR A 107 16.88 -5.69 -10.08
N LYS A 108 17.12 -5.44 -11.37
CA LYS A 108 18.00 -6.28 -12.20
C LYS A 108 19.45 -6.22 -11.71
N GLU A 109 19.94 -5.00 -11.47
CA GLU A 109 21.29 -4.75 -10.96
C GLU A 109 21.47 -5.40 -9.59
N LEU A 110 20.51 -5.20 -8.69
CA LEU A 110 20.51 -5.79 -7.35
C LEU A 110 20.46 -7.33 -7.39
N LYS A 111 19.63 -7.88 -8.29
CA LYS A 111 19.51 -9.33 -8.47
C LYS A 111 20.82 -9.93 -8.96
N ASP A 112 21.48 -9.31 -9.94
CA ASP A 112 22.77 -9.79 -10.45
C ASP A 112 23.88 -9.73 -9.38
N GLU A 113 23.91 -8.67 -8.56
CA GLU A 113 24.81 -8.56 -7.39
C GLU A 113 24.59 -9.72 -6.41
N LEU A 114 23.34 -9.92 -5.97
CA LEU A 114 22.99 -10.94 -4.99
C LEU A 114 23.21 -12.37 -5.49
N ILE A 115 22.97 -12.64 -6.78
CA ILE A 115 23.31 -13.93 -7.40
C ILE A 115 24.83 -14.14 -7.38
N GLY A 116 25.62 -13.09 -7.66
CA GLY A 116 27.09 -13.12 -7.55
C GLY A 116 27.59 -13.43 -6.14
N GLU A 117 26.81 -13.07 -5.13
CA GLU A 117 27.07 -13.33 -3.71
C GLU A 117 26.52 -14.69 -3.22
N GLY A 118 25.83 -15.43 -4.09
CA GLY A 118 25.35 -16.79 -3.82
C GLY A 118 23.88 -16.91 -3.42
N HIS A 119 23.09 -15.83 -3.48
CA HIS A 119 21.65 -15.89 -3.25
C HIS A 119 20.92 -16.62 -4.39
N HIS A 120 19.91 -17.42 -4.04
CA HIS A 120 19.13 -18.19 -5.00
C HIS A 120 17.73 -17.60 -5.19
N PHE A 121 17.53 -16.93 -6.33
CA PHE A 121 16.22 -16.40 -6.72
C PHE A 121 15.38 -17.45 -7.42
N VAL A 122 14.11 -17.57 -7.02
CA VAL A 122 13.13 -18.48 -7.61
C VAL A 122 12.09 -17.77 -8.46
N SER A 123 11.88 -16.46 -8.26
CA SER A 123 10.85 -15.69 -8.96
C SER A 123 11.41 -14.77 -10.06
N GLN A 124 10.49 -14.25 -10.85
CA GLN A 124 10.76 -13.24 -11.88
C GLN A 124 10.38 -11.83 -11.41
N THR A 125 10.00 -11.68 -10.14
CA THR A 125 9.53 -10.41 -9.59
C THR A 125 10.70 -9.54 -9.16
N ASP A 126 10.48 -8.24 -9.20
CA ASP A 126 11.32 -7.23 -8.58
C ASP A 126 11.30 -7.33 -7.05
N THR A 127 10.17 -7.79 -6.47
CA THR A 127 9.95 -7.85 -5.02
C THR A 127 10.93 -8.78 -4.28
N GLU A 128 11.33 -9.90 -4.89
CA GLU A 128 12.21 -10.89 -4.26
C GLU A 128 13.57 -10.31 -3.86
N VAL A 129 14.05 -9.26 -4.55
CA VAL A 129 15.32 -8.60 -4.19
C VAL A 129 15.26 -7.98 -2.79
N ILE A 130 14.08 -7.57 -2.32
CA ILE A 130 13.89 -6.98 -0.99
C ILE A 130 14.19 -8.02 0.08
N ALA A 131 13.65 -9.24 -0.06
CA ALA A 131 13.88 -10.31 0.91
C ALA A 131 15.36 -10.71 0.99
N HIS A 132 16.03 -10.83 -0.16
CA HIS A 132 17.44 -11.17 -0.22
C HIS A 132 18.39 -10.04 0.22
N LEU A 133 18.05 -8.77 -0.02
CA LEU A 133 18.84 -7.66 0.53
C LEU A 133 18.78 -7.63 2.05
N ILE A 134 17.60 -7.84 2.63
CA ILE A 134 17.46 -7.92 4.09
C ILE A 134 18.22 -9.14 4.62
N GLU A 135 18.10 -10.30 3.96
CA GLU A 135 18.86 -11.51 4.28
C GLU A 135 20.37 -11.25 4.33
N LYS A 136 20.93 -10.62 3.29
CA LYS A 136 22.36 -10.28 3.19
C LYS A 136 22.83 -9.50 4.41
N TYR A 137 22.17 -8.37 4.68
CA TYR A 137 22.57 -7.49 5.77
C TYR A 137 22.31 -8.09 7.16
N HIS A 138 21.28 -8.93 7.30
CA HIS A 138 21.02 -9.65 8.55
C HIS A 138 22.09 -10.72 8.82
N LYS A 139 22.53 -11.45 7.77
CA LYS A 139 23.65 -12.41 7.86
C LYS A 139 24.98 -11.74 8.22
N ASP A 140 25.16 -10.47 7.87
CA ASP A 140 26.32 -9.66 8.27
C ASP A 140 26.28 -9.20 9.75
N GLY A 141 25.26 -9.61 10.50
CA GLY A 141 25.14 -9.39 11.95
C GLY A 141 24.36 -8.15 12.35
N LEU A 142 23.68 -7.49 11.42
CA LEU A 142 22.73 -6.41 11.74
C LEU A 142 21.41 -6.99 12.27
N ASP A 143 20.76 -6.28 13.19
CA ASP A 143 19.37 -6.59 13.53
C ASP A 143 18.45 -6.35 12.32
N LEU A 144 17.22 -6.84 12.38
CA LEU A 144 16.29 -6.80 11.24
C LEU A 144 16.01 -5.35 10.83
N GLU A 145 15.93 -4.42 11.80
CA GLU A 145 15.65 -3.01 11.54
C GLU A 145 16.79 -2.37 10.76
N ALA A 146 18.03 -2.55 11.23
CA ALA A 146 19.22 -2.06 10.58
C ALA A 146 19.41 -2.71 9.19
N ALA A 147 19.17 -4.02 9.07
CA ALA A 147 19.22 -4.73 7.80
C ALA A 147 18.19 -4.19 6.78
N MET A 148 16.95 -3.94 7.23
CA MET A 148 15.90 -3.31 6.43
C MET A 148 16.31 -1.89 6.00
N ASN A 149 16.86 -1.08 6.89
CA ASN A 149 17.31 0.26 6.56
C ASN A 149 18.47 0.27 5.53
N GLN A 150 19.40 -0.69 5.62
CA GLN A 150 20.44 -0.87 4.60
C GLN A 150 19.86 -1.31 3.26
N ALA A 151 18.85 -2.19 3.25
CA ALA A 151 18.15 -2.58 2.05
C ALA A 151 17.45 -1.38 1.39
N ILE A 152 16.70 -0.58 2.16
CA ILE A 152 15.99 0.63 1.69
C ILE A 152 16.93 1.60 0.96
N ASN A 153 18.15 1.80 1.49
CA ASN A 153 19.14 2.69 0.88
C ASN A 153 19.63 2.23 -0.49
N LYS A 154 19.42 0.96 -0.85
CA LYS A 154 19.77 0.39 -2.15
C LYS A 154 18.60 0.39 -3.15
N LEU A 155 17.36 0.59 -2.70
CA LEU A 155 16.17 0.48 -3.54
C LEU A 155 15.84 1.80 -4.25
N HIS A 156 15.65 1.73 -5.57
CA HIS A 156 15.12 2.82 -6.40
C HIS A 156 13.69 2.52 -6.86
N GLY A 157 12.92 3.58 -7.14
CA GLY A 157 11.51 3.50 -7.52
C GLY A 157 10.53 3.82 -6.39
N SER A 158 9.28 3.43 -6.59
CA SER A 158 8.14 3.64 -5.68
C SER A 158 7.82 2.34 -4.98
N TYR A 159 7.74 2.31 -3.65
CA TYR A 159 7.48 1.08 -2.91
C TYR A 159 6.88 1.31 -1.53
N ALA A 160 5.99 0.40 -1.14
CA ALA A 160 5.61 0.15 0.24
C ALA A 160 5.76 -1.35 0.48
N PHE A 161 6.41 -1.74 1.56
CA PHE A 161 6.55 -3.15 1.89
C PHE A 161 6.46 -3.39 3.39
N ALA A 162 6.15 -4.63 3.75
CA ALA A 162 6.17 -5.13 5.11
C ALA A 162 6.86 -6.48 5.21
N VAL A 163 7.49 -6.70 6.37
CA VAL A 163 8.42 -7.78 6.65
C VAL A 163 8.07 -8.44 7.97
N ILE A 164 8.11 -9.77 7.99
CA ILE A 164 8.16 -10.59 9.20
C ILE A 164 9.40 -11.49 9.17
N SER A 165 9.94 -11.82 10.33
CA SER A 165 11.12 -12.67 10.47
C SER A 165 10.94 -13.70 11.59
N VAL A 166 11.55 -14.87 11.43
CA VAL A 166 11.66 -15.87 12.52
C VAL A 166 12.64 -15.44 13.61
N ASP A 167 13.64 -14.62 13.28
CA ASP A 167 14.72 -14.21 14.18
C ASP A 167 14.28 -13.03 15.08
N GLU A 168 13.33 -12.23 14.60
CA GLU A 168 12.64 -11.19 15.39
C GLU A 168 11.14 -11.44 15.39
N PRO A 169 10.68 -12.44 16.16
CA PRO A 169 9.29 -12.86 16.16
C PRO A 169 8.37 -11.81 16.77
N ASN A 170 7.08 -11.91 16.48
CA ASN A 170 6.03 -11.02 16.97
C ASN A 170 6.20 -9.54 16.58
N LYS A 171 6.94 -9.29 15.49
CA LYS A 171 7.12 -7.96 14.91
C LYS A 171 6.69 -7.95 13.46
N ILE A 172 6.11 -6.84 13.04
CA ILE A 172 5.97 -6.47 11.62
C ILE A 172 6.68 -5.14 11.44
N MET A 173 7.57 -5.07 10.47
CA MET A 173 8.25 -3.82 10.13
C MET A 173 8.08 -3.51 8.66
N GLY A 174 8.29 -2.26 8.28
CA GLY A 174 8.22 -1.89 6.88
C GLY A 174 8.50 -0.43 6.64
N VAL A 175 8.24 -0.01 5.40
CA VAL A 175 8.50 1.35 4.93
C VAL A 175 7.43 1.74 3.93
N ARG A 176 7.21 3.05 3.84
CA ARG A 176 6.45 3.69 2.79
C ARG A 176 7.34 4.61 1.97
N LYS A 177 7.25 4.53 0.64
CA LYS A 177 7.72 5.54 -0.32
C LYS A 177 6.77 5.57 -1.50
N GLU A 178 5.96 6.64 -1.62
CA GLU A 178 5.03 6.95 -2.71
C GLU A 178 3.84 5.98 -2.87
N SER A 179 4.00 4.68 -2.57
CA SER A 179 2.92 3.71 -2.51
C SER A 179 2.17 3.79 -1.17
N PRO A 180 0.83 3.84 -1.13
CA PRO A 180 0.08 4.02 0.10
C PRO A 180 0.29 2.90 1.13
N LEU A 181 0.46 3.29 2.39
CA LEU A 181 0.53 2.40 3.55
C LEU A 181 0.04 3.13 4.80
N ILE A 182 -0.84 2.48 5.56
CA ILE A 182 -1.45 2.99 6.79
C ILE A 182 -1.35 1.95 7.91
N LEU A 183 -1.29 2.43 9.14
CA LEU A 183 -1.22 1.61 10.34
C LEU A 183 -2.52 1.77 11.14
N GLY A 184 -3.14 0.67 11.56
CA GLY A 184 -4.37 0.64 12.34
C GLY A 184 -4.12 0.26 13.79
N LEU A 185 -4.82 0.94 14.71
CA LEU A 185 -4.72 0.70 16.15
C LEU A 185 -6.03 0.13 16.68
N GLY A 186 -6.07 -1.17 16.98
CA GLY A 186 -7.17 -1.85 17.66
C GLY A 186 -7.05 -1.79 19.19
N ASN A 187 -7.77 -2.68 19.87
CA ASN A 187 -7.74 -2.80 21.34
C ASN A 187 -6.60 -3.71 21.80
N GLY A 188 -5.37 -3.23 21.62
CA GLY A 188 -4.15 -4.02 21.84
C GLY A 188 -3.87 -5.02 20.72
N GLU A 189 -4.42 -4.73 19.55
CA GLU A 189 -4.14 -5.40 18.28
C GLU A 189 -3.70 -4.32 17.30
N TYR A 190 -2.85 -4.67 16.36
CA TYR A 190 -2.29 -3.71 15.42
C TYR A 190 -2.45 -4.22 14.00
N PHE A 191 -2.78 -3.33 13.09
CA PHE A 191 -3.09 -3.64 11.71
C PHE A 191 -2.22 -2.81 10.76
N LEU A 192 -1.98 -3.34 9.57
CA LEU A 192 -1.32 -2.69 8.47
C LEU A 192 -2.20 -2.86 7.25
N ALA A 193 -2.36 -1.81 6.45
CA ALA A 193 -2.99 -1.94 5.14
C ALA A 193 -2.48 -0.92 4.14
N SER A 194 -2.58 -1.23 2.86
CA SER A 194 -2.40 -0.24 1.79
C SER A 194 -3.61 0.66 1.57
N ASP A 195 -4.76 0.32 2.17
CA ASP A 195 -5.98 1.14 2.13
C ASP A 195 -6.87 0.90 3.36
N ALA A 196 -7.59 1.94 3.76
CA ALA A 196 -8.47 1.95 4.93
C ALA A 196 -9.59 0.89 4.92
N PRO A 197 -10.29 0.61 3.80
CA PRO A 197 -11.36 -0.39 3.77
C PRO A 197 -10.95 -1.76 4.31
N ALA A 198 -9.68 -2.16 4.14
CA ALA A 198 -9.17 -3.47 4.56
C ALA A 198 -9.33 -3.72 6.06
N ILE A 199 -9.07 -2.69 6.88
CA ILE A 199 -8.93 -2.82 8.33
C ILE A 199 -10.09 -2.19 9.10
N LEU A 200 -11.04 -1.57 8.38
CA LEU A 200 -12.08 -0.72 8.96
C LEU A 200 -13.04 -1.42 9.92
N GLN A 201 -13.24 -2.72 9.74
CA GLN A 201 -14.05 -3.54 10.65
C GLN A 201 -13.34 -3.80 11.98
N HIS A 202 -12.01 -3.75 11.99
CA HIS A 202 -11.18 -4.00 13.17
C HIS A 202 -10.87 -2.71 13.92
N THR A 203 -10.60 -1.64 13.16
CA THR A 203 -10.34 -0.33 13.75
C THR A 203 -10.65 0.82 12.80
N ARG A 204 -11.07 1.94 13.39
CA ARG A 204 -11.19 3.24 12.71
C ARG A 204 -10.05 4.20 13.04
N ARG A 205 -9.17 3.81 13.96
CA ARG A 205 -8.03 4.62 14.41
C ARG A 205 -6.83 4.26 13.56
N ILE A 206 -6.35 5.22 12.78
CA ILE A 206 -5.26 5.00 11.83
C ILE A 206 -4.14 6.03 11.98
N ILE A 207 -2.96 5.65 11.54
CA ILE A 207 -1.80 6.52 11.34
C ILE A 207 -1.46 6.47 9.85
N TYR A 208 -1.39 7.64 9.22
CA TYR A 208 -0.86 7.78 7.87
C TYR A 208 0.66 7.90 7.92
N LEU A 209 1.35 7.00 7.21
CA LEU A 209 2.79 7.12 7.00
C LEU A 209 3.07 8.19 5.95
N ALA A 210 4.13 8.98 6.09
CA ALA A 210 4.66 9.82 5.03
C ALA A 210 5.72 9.05 4.22
N ASP A 211 6.20 9.66 3.14
CA ASP A 211 7.26 9.04 2.35
C ASP A 211 8.57 8.98 3.12
N HIS A 212 9.28 7.87 2.94
CA HIS A 212 10.48 7.47 3.66
C HIS A 212 10.30 7.18 5.16
N GLU A 213 9.07 7.17 5.67
CA GLU A 213 8.83 6.72 7.04
C GLU A 213 8.87 5.19 7.13
N THR A 214 9.59 4.71 8.13
CA THR A 214 9.62 3.29 8.53
C THR A 214 8.73 3.08 9.75
N PHE A 215 8.24 1.86 9.93
CA PHE A 215 7.47 1.50 11.10
C PHE A 215 7.90 0.15 11.66
N ILE A 216 7.64 0.00 12.96
CA ILE A 216 7.75 -1.23 13.72
C ILE A 216 6.46 -1.39 14.50
N MET A 217 5.77 -2.49 14.28
CA MET A 217 4.60 -2.91 15.04
C MET A 217 4.99 -4.15 15.85
N ASP A 218 4.64 -4.17 17.12
CA ASP A 218 4.82 -5.30 18.02
C ASP A 218 3.68 -5.37 19.04
N ALA A 219 3.80 -6.19 20.08
CA ALA A 219 2.78 -6.33 21.12
C ALA A 219 2.62 -5.05 21.98
N ASP A 220 3.66 -4.22 22.08
CA ASP A 220 3.69 -3.03 22.92
C ASP A 220 3.12 -1.81 22.19
N GLY A 221 3.25 -1.76 20.86
CA GLY A 221 2.74 -0.63 20.12
C GLY A 221 3.19 -0.52 18.67
N ILE A 222 3.10 0.71 18.19
CA ILE A 222 3.55 1.11 16.88
C ILE A 222 4.58 2.23 17.07
N THR A 223 5.77 2.02 16.56
CA THR A 223 6.83 3.04 16.48
C THR A 223 7.02 3.43 15.03
N VAL A 224 6.98 4.73 14.72
CA VAL A 224 7.28 5.27 13.39
C VAL A 224 8.56 6.08 13.46
N LYS A 225 9.44 5.91 12.48
CA LYS A 225 10.73 6.61 12.39
C LYS A 225 10.87 7.29 11.03
N ASP A 226 11.56 8.42 11.02
CA ASP A 226 12.00 9.08 9.78
C ASP A 226 13.16 8.32 9.12
N ARG A 227 13.64 8.86 7.99
CA ARG A 227 14.74 8.29 7.21
C ARG A 227 16.05 8.23 7.99
N GLU A 228 16.23 9.13 8.95
CA GLU A 228 17.39 9.22 9.83
C GLU A 228 17.28 8.30 11.05
N GLY A 229 16.18 7.56 11.19
CA GLY A 229 15.93 6.63 12.30
C GLY A 229 15.42 7.30 13.57
N LYS A 230 15.03 8.59 13.51
CA LYS A 230 14.47 9.30 14.66
C LYS A 230 12.97 9.00 14.75
N VAL A 231 12.52 8.71 15.97
CA VAL A 231 11.11 8.45 16.26
C VAL A 231 10.26 9.69 16.01
N ILE A 232 9.18 9.52 15.26
CA ILE A 232 8.18 10.56 14.96
C ILE A 232 6.94 10.32 15.82
N ASP A 233 6.46 11.37 16.48
CA ASP A 233 5.16 11.36 17.14
C ASP A 233 4.06 11.55 16.08
N LYS A 234 3.32 10.49 15.78
CA LYS A 234 2.29 10.48 14.73
C LYS A 234 0.92 10.74 15.31
N LYS A 235 0.18 11.64 14.67
CA LYS A 235 -1.22 11.89 14.99
C LYS A 235 -2.07 10.66 14.61
N ILE A 236 -2.86 10.20 15.57
CA ILE A 236 -3.89 9.18 15.31
C ILE A 236 -5.12 9.88 14.76
N GLU A 237 -5.55 9.45 13.58
CA GLU A 237 -6.75 9.93 12.92
C GLU A 237 -7.89 8.92 13.08
N THR A 238 -9.13 9.42 13.09
CA THR A 238 -10.31 8.56 13.13
C THR A 238 -11.06 8.67 11.81
N ILE A 239 -11.19 7.55 11.11
CA ILE A 239 -11.96 7.48 9.87
C ILE A 239 -13.43 7.77 10.19
N LYS A 240 -13.98 8.79 9.52
CA LYS A 240 -15.35 9.27 9.75
C LYS A 240 -16.41 8.50 8.97
N TRP A 241 -16.03 7.87 7.86
CA TRP A 241 -16.94 7.09 7.02
C TRP A 241 -17.06 5.65 7.53
N THR A 242 -18.20 5.00 7.25
CA THR A 242 -18.52 3.68 7.79
C THR A 242 -18.19 2.55 6.81
N PRO A 243 -17.92 1.32 7.27
CA PRO A 243 -17.63 0.18 6.39
C PRO A 243 -18.72 -0.06 5.33
N GLU A 244 -19.98 0.21 5.65
CA GLU A 244 -21.13 0.04 4.73
C GLU A 244 -21.03 0.95 3.51
N MET A 245 -20.40 2.13 3.65
CA MET A 245 -20.18 3.05 2.53
C MET A 245 -19.20 2.46 1.49
N ALA A 246 -18.30 1.58 1.91
CA ALA A 246 -17.34 0.87 1.04
C ALA A 246 -17.81 -0.52 0.58
N GLN A 247 -19.03 -0.94 0.93
CA GLN A 247 -19.61 -2.20 0.47
C GLN A 247 -20.55 -1.99 -0.72
N LYS A 248 -20.95 -3.07 -1.39
CA LYS A 248 -21.93 -3.02 -2.50
C LYS A 248 -23.33 -2.59 -2.08
N GLY A 249 -23.66 -2.54 -0.78
CA GLY A 249 -24.92 -1.95 -0.28
C GLY A 249 -26.20 -2.55 -0.88
N GLY A 250 -26.19 -3.83 -1.26
CA GLY A 250 -27.33 -4.51 -1.91
C GLY A 250 -27.36 -4.42 -3.44
N TYR A 251 -26.43 -3.70 -4.07
CA TYR A 251 -26.30 -3.68 -5.54
C TYR A 251 -25.48 -4.87 -6.05
N PRO A 252 -25.78 -5.39 -7.27
CA PRO A 252 -24.98 -6.45 -7.90
C PRO A 252 -23.52 -6.05 -8.16
N HIS A 253 -23.27 -4.76 -8.45
CA HIS A 253 -21.97 -4.22 -8.82
C HIS A 253 -21.70 -2.88 -8.12
N PHE A 254 -20.44 -2.61 -7.78
CA PHE A 254 -20.02 -1.31 -7.23
C PHE A 254 -20.34 -0.16 -8.19
N MET A 255 -20.05 -0.33 -9.49
CA MET A 255 -20.36 0.68 -10.50
C MET A 255 -21.84 1.08 -10.51
N LEU A 256 -22.76 0.11 -10.34
CA LEU A 256 -24.19 0.41 -10.30
C LEU A 256 -24.56 1.17 -9.01
N LYS A 257 -24.03 0.75 -7.86
CA LYS A 257 -24.18 1.50 -6.59
C LYS A 257 -23.71 2.95 -6.77
N GLU A 258 -22.49 3.14 -7.23
CA GLU A 258 -21.85 4.46 -7.38
C GLU A 258 -22.63 5.38 -8.35
N ILE A 259 -23.18 4.83 -9.45
CA ILE A 259 -24.06 5.58 -10.36
C ILE A 259 -25.33 6.05 -9.62
N HIS A 260 -25.96 5.18 -8.83
CA HIS A 260 -27.16 5.52 -8.07
C HIS A 260 -26.88 6.47 -6.90
N GLU A 261 -25.66 6.48 -6.36
CA GLU A 261 -25.23 7.35 -5.27
C GLU A 261 -24.83 8.75 -5.72
N GLN A 262 -24.70 9.02 -7.03
CA GLN A 262 -24.32 10.33 -7.56
C GLN A 262 -25.12 11.51 -6.97
N PRO A 263 -26.46 11.44 -6.78
CA PRO A 263 -27.20 12.56 -6.19
C PRO A 263 -26.75 12.92 -4.77
N GLU A 264 -26.51 11.92 -3.92
CA GLU A 264 -26.04 12.16 -2.55
C GLU A 264 -24.56 12.56 -2.54
N ALA A 265 -23.74 11.99 -3.43
CA ALA A 265 -22.33 12.39 -3.61
C ALA A 265 -22.22 13.89 -3.99
N VAL A 266 -22.99 14.34 -4.99
CA VAL A 266 -23.00 15.76 -5.41
C VAL A 266 -23.47 16.65 -4.25
N LYS A 267 -24.53 16.25 -3.55
CA LYS A 267 -25.05 16.98 -2.40
C LYS A 267 -23.99 17.12 -1.30
N ASN A 268 -23.30 16.04 -0.95
CA ASN A 268 -22.24 16.05 0.06
C ASN A 268 -21.08 16.97 -0.35
N THR A 269 -20.63 16.90 -1.61
CA THR A 269 -19.60 17.82 -2.14
C THR A 269 -20.04 19.29 -2.05
N LEU A 270 -21.31 19.58 -2.31
CA LEU A 270 -21.87 20.93 -2.19
C LEU A 270 -22.01 21.41 -0.73
N PHE A 271 -21.93 20.53 0.28
CA PHE A 271 -21.97 20.93 1.68
C PHE A 271 -20.58 21.23 2.29
N GLU A 272 -19.48 20.92 1.58
CA GLU A 272 -18.09 21.22 2.00
C GLU A 272 -17.61 22.64 1.60
N VAL A 273 -18.54 23.58 1.34
CA VAL A 273 -18.26 24.93 0.81
C VAL A 273 -17.26 25.75 1.64
N SER A 274 -17.18 25.50 2.96
CA SER A 274 -16.34 26.30 3.85
C SER A 274 -14.84 26.23 3.52
N ASP A 275 -14.36 25.09 3.02
CA ASP A 275 -12.94 24.93 2.65
C ASP A 275 -12.68 25.41 1.23
N ILE A 276 -13.65 25.25 0.32
CA ILE A 276 -13.59 25.79 -1.05
C ILE A 276 -13.53 27.31 -1.06
N GLY A 277 -14.27 27.98 -0.17
CA GLY A 277 -14.29 29.44 -0.09
C GLY A 277 -12.92 30.08 0.18
N LYS A 278 -12.05 29.40 0.95
CA LYS A 278 -10.68 29.87 1.20
C LYS A 278 -9.82 29.78 -0.06
N ILE A 279 -9.87 28.65 -0.75
CA ILE A 279 -9.12 28.41 -1.99
C ILE A 279 -9.56 29.42 -3.07
N VAL A 280 -10.86 29.64 -3.23
CA VAL A 280 -11.40 30.60 -4.20
C VAL A 280 -10.98 32.04 -3.86
N SER A 281 -10.77 32.38 -2.59
CA SER A 281 -10.31 33.72 -2.21
C SER A 281 -8.88 34.02 -2.68
N GLU A 282 -8.08 32.99 -2.94
CA GLU A 282 -6.73 33.12 -3.48
C GLU A 282 -6.70 33.19 -5.01
N PHE A 283 -7.80 32.83 -5.69
CA PHE A 283 -7.87 32.80 -7.17
C PHE A 283 -7.47 34.08 -7.89
N PRO A 284 -7.77 35.30 -7.39
CA PRO A 284 -7.32 36.52 -8.04
C PRO A 284 -5.80 36.68 -8.13
N GLN A 285 -5.02 35.88 -7.40
CA GLN A 285 -3.56 35.94 -7.40
C GLN A 285 -2.94 35.11 -8.53
N PHE A 286 -3.65 34.10 -9.03
CA PHE A 286 -3.13 33.21 -10.07
C PHE A 286 -3.33 33.83 -11.46
N LYS A 287 -2.31 33.72 -12.31
CA LYS A 287 -2.38 34.19 -13.70
C LYS A 287 -2.75 33.08 -14.69
N ARG A 288 -2.66 31.82 -14.26
CA ARG A 288 -2.91 30.62 -15.06
C ARG A 288 -3.36 29.51 -14.12
N ILE A 289 -4.08 28.52 -14.65
CA ILE A 289 -4.41 27.28 -13.96
C ILE A 289 -3.87 26.11 -14.77
N THR A 290 -3.23 25.14 -14.12
CA THR A 290 -2.79 23.91 -14.78
C THR A 290 -3.36 22.69 -14.06
N PHE A 291 -4.29 21.99 -14.71
CA PHE A 291 -4.77 20.71 -14.25
C PHE A 291 -3.85 19.59 -14.72
N VAL A 292 -3.41 18.74 -13.78
CA VAL A 292 -2.61 17.54 -14.06
C VAL A 292 -3.39 16.32 -13.60
N ALA A 293 -3.75 15.43 -14.54
CA ALA A 293 -4.61 14.28 -14.22
C ALA A 293 -4.45 13.13 -15.23
N CYS A 294 -5.03 11.96 -14.91
CA CYS A 294 -5.08 10.79 -15.79
C CYS A 294 -6.52 10.28 -15.97
N GLY A 295 -6.80 9.64 -17.11
CA GLY A 295 -8.06 8.91 -17.34
C GLY A 295 -9.32 9.78 -17.17
N THR A 296 -10.30 9.28 -16.42
CA THR A 296 -11.56 9.99 -16.16
C THR A 296 -11.35 11.33 -15.44
N SER A 297 -10.35 11.45 -14.55
CA SER A 297 -10.04 12.73 -13.90
C SER A 297 -9.53 13.76 -14.92
N TYR A 298 -8.77 13.34 -15.94
CA TYR A 298 -8.36 14.22 -17.04
C TYR A 298 -9.58 14.73 -17.82
N HIS A 299 -10.57 13.86 -18.08
CA HIS A 299 -11.83 14.29 -18.73
C HIS A 299 -12.64 15.27 -17.88
N ALA A 300 -12.67 15.11 -16.56
CA ALA A 300 -13.29 16.09 -15.66
C ALA A 300 -12.55 17.44 -15.73
N SER A 301 -11.22 17.43 -15.76
CA SER A 301 -10.41 18.66 -15.92
C SER A 301 -10.63 19.36 -17.25
N LEU A 302 -10.89 18.63 -18.34
CA LEU A 302 -11.29 19.24 -19.63
C LEU A 302 -12.60 20.03 -19.50
N VAL A 303 -13.58 19.53 -18.75
CA VAL A 303 -14.81 20.28 -18.45
C VAL A 303 -14.49 21.48 -17.55
N GLY A 304 -13.64 21.28 -16.53
CA GLY A 304 -13.14 22.34 -15.66
C GLY A 304 -12.53 23.50 -16.45
N LYS A 305 -11.68 23.23 -17.43
CA LYS A 305 -11.09 24.26 -18.31
C LYS A 305 -12.13 25.21 -18.89
N TYR A 306 -13.23 24.70 -19.45
CA TYR A 306 -14.29 25.56 -20.00
C TYR A 306 -14.96 26.43 -18.94
N LEU A 307 -15.13 25.92 -17.71
CA LEU A 307 -15.72 26.68 -16.60
C LEU A 307 -14.78 27.79 -16.13
N PHE A 308 -13.50 27.49 -15.94
CA PHE A 308 -12.52 28.46 -15.46
C PHE A 308 -12.21 29.55 -16.50
N GLU A 309 -12.01 29.17 -17.77
CA GLU A 309 -11.82 30.15 -18.85
C GLU A 309 -13.10 30.97 -19.08
N GLY A 310 -14.27 30.35 -19.03
CA GLY A 310 -15.55 31.02 -19.30
C GLY A 310 -16.04 31.93 -18.16
N LEU A 311 -15.81 31.55 -16.89
CA LEU A 311 -16.30 32.30 -15.73
C LEU A 311 -15.26 33.29 -15.19
N LEU A 312 -13.97 32.93 -15.22
CA LEU A 312 -12.90 33.72 -14.60
C LEU A 312 -11.95 34.36 -15.63
N GLY A 313 -11.99 33.93 -16.90
CA GLY A 313 -11.07 34.44 -17.93
C GLY A 313 -9.61 34.02 -17.72
N LEU A 314 -9.36 33.03 -16.86
CA LEU A 314 -8.02 32.55 -16.55
C LEU A 314 -7.57 31.50 -17.58
N PRO A 315 -6.43 31.70 -18.27
CA PRO A 315 -5.85 30.66 -19.12
C PRO A 315 -5.71 29.35 -18.36
N THR A 316 -6.26 28.27 -18.90
CA THR A 316 -6.28 26.98 -18.20
C THR A 316 -5.73 25.87 -19.08
N ASP A 317 -4.67 25.21 -18.62
CA ASP A 317 -4.07 24.06 -19.27
C ASP A 317 -4.53 22.76 -18.62
N VAL A 318 -4.66 21.70 -19.42
CA VAL A 318 -4.97 20.36 -18.94
C VAL A 318 -3.93 19.41 -19.52
N ILE A 319 -3.11 18.84 -18.65
CA ILE A 319 -1.96 18.02 -19.02
C ILE A 319 -2.18 16.60 -18.48
N LEU A 320 -1.91 15.61 -19.31
CA LEU A 320 -1.87 14.21 -18.86
C LEU A 320 -0.71 14.05 -17.87
N ALA A 321 -0.95 13.44 -16.71
CA ALA A 321 0.07 13.38 -15.67
C ALA A 321 1.34 12.63 -16.11
N SER A 322 1.22 11.63 -17.00
CA SER A 322 2.37 10.93 -17.59
C SER A 322 3.26 11.84 -18.46
N GLU A 323 2.72 12.92 -18.99
CA GLU A 323 3.43 13.87 -19.85
C GLU A 323 3.92 15.10 -19.08
N PHE A 324 3.50 15.25 -17.83
CA PHE A 324 3.75 16.44 -17.04
C PHE A 324 5.24 16.64 -16.74
N GLU A 325 5.98 15.57 -16.45
CA GLU A 325 7.42 15.64 -16.18
C GLU A 325 8.21 16.26 -17.35
N PHE A 326 7.73 16.09 -18.59
CA PHE A 326 8.37 16.67 -19.78
C PHE A 326 8.03 18.15 -20.00
N SER A 327 7.02 18.67 -19.30
CA SER A 327 6.49 20.03 -19.44
C SER A 327 6.58 20.88 -18.17
N GLU A 328 7.00 20.30 -17.05
CA GLU A 328 7.12 20.96 -15.74
C GLU A 328 7.91 22.29 -15.82
N LYS A 329 8.99 22.31 -16.60
CA LYS A 329 9.84 23.51 -16.78
C LYS A 329 9.19 24.65 -17.55
N ALA A 330 8.05 24.41 -18.21
CA ALA A 330 7.31 25.41 -18.95
C ALA A 330 6.24 26.12 -18.11
N ILE A 331 6.06 25.70 -16.85
CA ILE A 331 5.09 26.30 -15.93
C ILE A 331 5.62 27.66 -15.46
N ASP A 332 4.77 28.68 -15.54
CA ASP A 332 5.11 30.03 -15.11
C ASP A 332 5.10 30.07 -13.57
N PRO A 333 6.11 30.65 -12.90
CA PRO A 333 6.16 30.76 -11.44
C PRO A 333 4.93 31.43 -10.80
N ASP A 334 4.17 32.20 -11.57
CA ASP A 334 2.93 32.87 -11.14
C ASP A 334 1.65 32.06 -11.46
N SER A 335 1.79 30.76 -11.80
CA SER A 335 0.68 29.82 -12.06
C SER A 335 0.23 29.08 -10.79
#